data_AF-A0A3D2N5S0-F1
#
_entry.id   AF-A0A3D2N5S0-F1
#
_cell.length_a   1.000
_cell.length_b   1.000
_cell.length_c   1.000
_cell.angle_alpha   90.00
_cell.angle_beta   90.00
_cell.angle_gamma   90.00
#
_symmetry.space_group_name_H-M   'P 1'
#
loop_
_entity.id
_entity.type
_entity.pdbx_description
1 polymer ?
#
loop_
_entity_poly.entity_id
_entity_poly.type
_entity_poly.pdbx_seq_one_letter_code
_entity_poly.pdbx_strand_id
1 'polypeptide(L)'
;MDTTVLLGVGMFTATVLSLVLVILSARSRLVSSGNVTIQINDDPAKAIEVPAGGKLLSTLASQGVFLASACGGGGTCAQCRCRVTDGGGSILATEEGHFTRGEIGDNWRLSCQVAVKQDLKIEVPEDALGVQRWECEVESNDNVASMIKELNLKLPEGADVDFRAGGYVQLEIPPYKMDWSTIDVQDEYREDWDTFNFWDLKSEVKETTIRAYSMANYPEEKGILKFNIRVSPPPLRTNDLPPGAMTSYVANLRKGDKI
;
A
#
# COMPACT_ATOMS: atom_id res chain seq x y z
N MET A 1 -16.53 17.12 -55.79
CA MET A 1 -17.17 16.50 -54.61
C MET A 1 -18.62 16.98 -54.62
N ASP A 2 -19.58 16.07 -54.76
CA ASP A 2 -21.00 16.43 -54.90
C ASP A 2 -21.50 17.15 -53.65
N THR A 3 -22.19 18.28 -53.83
CA THR A 3 -22.77 19.07 -52.73
C THR A 3 -23.77 18.27 -51.91
N THR A 4 -24.49 17.33 -52.54
CA THR A 4 -25.40 16.37 -51.89
C THR A 4 -24.67 15.40 -50.96
N VAL A 5 -23.50 14.88 -51.37
CA VAL A 5 -22.67 14.02 -50.53
C VAL A 5 -22.11 14.80 -49.33
N LEU A 6 -21.67 16.03 -49.56
CA LEU A 6 -21.11 16.91 -48.53
C LEU A 6 -22.18 17.28 -47.47
N LEU A 7 -23.40 17.61 -47.90
CA LEU A 7 -24.55 17.88 -47.03
C LEU A 7 -24.98 16.63 -46.26
N GLY A 8 -25.02 15.45 -46.90
CA GLY A 8 -25.38 14.19 -46.25
C GLY A 8 -24.42 13.78 -45.15
N VAL A 9 -23.11 13.86 -45.42
CA VAL A 9 -22.06 13.58 -44.42
C VAL A 9 -22.12 14.60 -43.27
N GLY A 10 -22.35 15.88 -43.57
CA GLY A 10 -22.51 16.93 -42.55
C GLY A 10 -23.69 16.68 -41.62
N MET A 11 -24.86 16.35 -42.18
CA MET A 11 -26.08 16.06 -41.40
C MET A 11 -25.90 14.82 -40.51
N PHE A 12 -25.33 13.75 -41.05
CA PHE A 12 -25.08 12.53 -40.28
C PHE A 12 -24.12 12.80 -39.12
N THR A 13 -23.01 13.49 -39.38
CA THR A 13 -22.01 13.83 -38.36
C THR A 13 -22.61 14.72 -37.27
N ALA A 14 -23.40 15.73 -37.64
CA ALA A 14 -24.08 16.61 -36.69
C ALA A 14 -25.09 15.86 -35.81
N THR A 15 -25.82 14.90 -36.38
CA THR A 15 -26.78 14.08 -35.63
C THR A 15 -26.07 13.20 -34.61
N VAL A 16 -24.97 12.55 -35.00
CA VAL A 16 -24.15 11.74 -34.09
C VAL A 16 -23.52 12.59 -32.98
N LEU A 17 -22.94 13.75 -33.31
CA LEU A 17 -22.37 14.67 -32.32
C LEU A 17 -23.43 15.19 -31.34
N SER A 18 -24.62 15.52 -31.83
CA SER A 18 -25.75 15.93 -31.00
C SER A 18 -26.15 14.83 -30.01
N LEU A 19 -26.26 13.58 -30.48
CA LEU A 19 -26.57 12.45 -29.62
C LEU A 19 -25.49 12.24 -28.54
N VAL A 20 -24.21 12.32 -28.90
CA VAL A 20 -23.09 12.22 -27.96
C VAL A 20 -23.15 13.33 -26.91
N LEU A 21 -23.44 14.57 -27.32
CA LEU A 21 -23.61 15.71 -26.40
C LEU A 21 -24.76 15.50 -25.40
N VAL A 22 -25.90 14.97 -25.86
CA VAL A 22 -27.04 14.65 -24.99
C VAL A 22 -26.66 13.58 -23.97
N ILE A 23 -25.96 12.52 -24.40
CA ILE A 23 -25.51 11.44 -23.51
C ILE A 23 -24.50 11.98 -22.47
N LEU A 24 -23.53 12.80 -22.89
CA LEU A 24 -22.55 13.38 -21.97
C LEU A 24 -23.19 14.35 -20.96
N SER A 25 -24.17 15.14 -21.39
CA SER A 25 -24.93 16.05 -20.51
C SER A 25 -25.81 15.29 -19.51
N ALA A 26 -26.46 14.21 -19.94
CA ALA A 26 -27.19 13.33 -19.03
C ALA A 26 -26.26 12.67 -18.01
N ARG A 27 -25.09 12.18 -18.46
CA ARG A 27 -24.08 11.57 -17.57
C ARG A 27 -23.55 12.56 -16.54
N SER A 28 -23.25 13.80 -16.92
CA SER A 28 -22.68 14.80 -16.00
C SER A 28 -23.64 15.25 -14.90
N ARG A 29 -24.96 15.09 -15.11
CA ARG A 29 -25.97 15.40 -14.09
C ARG A 29 -26.39 14.20 -13.25
N LEU A 30 -26.38 13.00 -13.83
CA LEU A 30 -26.87 11.78 -13.18
C LEU A 30 -25.78 10.98 -12.46
N VAL A 31 -24.51 11.21 -12.79
CA VAL A 31 -23.38 10.59 -12.11
C VAL A 31 -22.74 11.62 -11.19
N SER A 32 -22.74 11.35 -9.89
CA SER A 32 -22.02 12.17 -8.91
C SER A 32 -20.53 12.13 -9.23
N SER A 33 -20.03 13.21 -9.83
CA SER A 33 -18.61 13.48 -10.04
C SER A 33 -18.12 14.60 -9.12
N GLY A 34 -18.86 14.87 -8.03
CA GLY A 34 -18.49 15.85 -7.02
C GLY A 34 -17.56 15.29 -5.95
N ASN A 35 -17.13 16.15 -5.05
CA ASN A 35 -16.53 15.73 -3.79
C ASN A 35 -17.58 15.00 -2.97
N VAL A 36 -17.16 13.96 -2.29
CA VAL A 36 -17.96 13.16 -1.36
C VAL A 36 -17.36 13.27 0.02
N THR A 37 -18.22 13.22 1.02
CA THR A 37 -17.83 13.36 2.43
C THR A 37 -17.72 11.98 3.05
N ILE A 38 -16.58 11.69 3.68
CA ILE A 38 -16.38 10.47 4.48
C ILE A 38 -16.38 10.89 5.95
N GLN A 39 -17.36 10.41 6.71
CA GLN A 39 -17.43 10.58 8.16
C GLN A 39 -16.73 9.40 8.85
N ILE A 40 -15.82 9.70 9.78
CA ILE A 40 -14.99 8.70 10.45
C ILE A 40 -15.32 8.69 11.95
N ASN A 41 -15.68 7.52 12.48
CA ASN A 41 -15.97 7.28 13.91
C ASN A 41 -17.03 8.24 14.51
N ASP A 42 -18.02 8.66 13.71
CA ASP A 42 -19.07 9.62 14.08
C ASP A 42 -18.57 10.97 14.62
N ASP A 43 -17.30 11.32 14.38
CA ASP A 43 -16.71 12.58 14.78
C ASP A 43 -16.72 13.57 13.59
N PRO A 44 -17.54 14.64 13.63
CA PRO A 44 -17.61 15.60 12.54
C PRO A 44 -16.30 16.38 12.32
N ALA A 45 -15.42 16.46 13.32
CA ALA A 45 -14.11 17.11 13.16
C ALA A 45 -13.12 16.27 12.33
N LYS A 46 -13.38 14.96 12.18
CA LYS A 46 -12.55 14.02 11.41
C LYS A 46 -13.13 13.72 10.02
N ALA A 47 -14.20 14.41 9.62
CA ALA A 47 -14.79 14.24 8.31
C ALA A 47 -13.83 14.78 7.22
N ILE A 48 -13.69 14.01 6.14
CA ILE A 48 -12.82 14.34 5.01
C ILE A 48 -13.65 14.51 3.73
N GLU A 49 -13.35 15.55 2.95
CA GLU A 49 -13.90 15.75 1.63
C GLU A 49 -12.91 15.28 0.56
N VAL A 50 -13.35 14.36 -0.29
CA VAL A 50 -12.47 13.69 -1.26
C VAL A 50 -13.18 13.53 -2.61
N PRO A 51 -12.44 13.53 -3.74
CA PRO A 51 -13.04 13.31 -5.05
C PRO A 51 -13.57 11.88 -5.18
N ALA A 52 -14.76 11.72 -5.78
CA ALA A 52 -15.33 10.41 -6.06
C ALA A 52 -14.52 9.63 -7.11
N GLY A 53 -14.45 8.29 -6.95
CA GLY A 53 -13.89 7.35 -7.92
C GLY A 53 -12.76 6.47 -7.39
N GLY A 54 -12.13 6.83 -6.27
CA GLY A 54 -11.04 6.08 -5.64
C GLY A 54 -11.49 4.84 -4.85
N LYS A 55 -10.51 4.06 -4.38
CA LYS A 55 -10.73 3.04 -3.34
C LYS A 55 -10.63 3.66 -1.96
N LEU A 56 -11.40 3.15 -1.00
CA LEU A 56 -11.46 3.75 0.34
C LEU A 56 -10.07 3.70 1.02
N LEU A 57 -9.32 2.61 0.92
CA LEU A 57 -7.97 2.51 1.49
C LEU A 57 -7.02 3.62 1.01
N SER A 58 -6.90 3.81 -0.31
CA SER A 58 -5.99 4.83 -0.88
C SER A 58 -6.46 6.26 -0.59
N THR A 59 -7.78 6.44 -0.50
CA THR A 59 -8.40 7.74 -0.21
C THR A 59 -8.22 8.14 1.25
N LEU A 60 -8.30 7.18 2.17
CA LEU A 60 -7.98 7.40 3.59
C LEU A 60 -6.48 7.69 3.77
N ALA A 61 -5.63 6.92 3.09
CA ALA A 61 -4.18 7.10 3.18
C ALA A 61 -3.72 8.49 2.70
N SER A 62 -4.35 9.04 1.65
CA SER A 62 -4.02 10.39 1.17
C SER A 62 -4.46 11.52 2.12
N GLN A 63 -5.38 11.22 3.05
CA GLN A 63 -5.84 12.13 4.09
C GLN A 63 -5.20 11.85 5.46
N GLY A 64 -4.16 11.01 5.52
CA GLY A 64 -3.42 10.71 6.74
C GLY A 64 -4.07 9.65 7.65
N VAL A 65 -5.06 8.91 7.15
CA VAL A 65 -5.69 7.79 7.85
C VAL A 65 -5.20 6.48 7.23
N PHE A 66 -4.39 5.73 7.97
CA PHE A 66 -3.71 4.55 7.42
C PHE A 66 -4.27 3.28 8.04
N LEU A 67 -5.10 2.59 7.27
CA LEU A 67 -5.55 1.25 7.63
C LEU A 67 -4.46 0.22 7.36
N ALA A 68 -4.40 -0.77 8.24
CA ALA A 68 -3.54 -1.94 8.11
C ALA A 68 -3.65 -2.57 6.71
N SER A 69 -2.59 -2.56 5.91
CA SER A 69 -2.60 -3.16 4.58
C SER A 69 -1.23 -3.73 4.21
N ALA A 70 -1.12 -5.06 4.21
CA ALA A 70 0.10 -5.76 3.79
C ALA A 70 0.15 -5.99 2.27
N CYS A 71 -1.00 -6.04 1.59
CA CYS A 71 -1.11 -6.39 0.16
C CYS A 71 -1.18 -5.18 -0.79
N GLY A 72 -1.08 -3.94 -0.28
CA GLY A 72 -1.20 -2.74 -1.12
C GLY A 72 -2.56 -2.54 -1.80
N GLY A 73 -3.60 -3.19 -1.28
CA GLY A 73 -4.98 -3.05 -1.77
C GLY A 73 -5.49 -4.16 -2.68
N GLY A 74 -4.72 -5.23 -2.91
CA GLY A 74 -5.12 -6.39 -3.71
C GLY A 74 -6.28 -7.23 -3.15
N GLY A 75 -6.76 -6.94 -1.92
CA GLY A 75 -7.91 -7.63 -1.33
C GLY A 75 -7.62 -9.04 -0.81
N THR A 76 -6.35 -9.42 -0.69
CA THR A 76 -5.94 -10.79 -0.33
C THR A 76 -5.47 -10.95 1.12
N CYS A 77 -5.00 -9.88 1.77
CA CYS A 77 -4.45 -9.96 3.12
C CYS A 77 -5.51 -9.85 4.24
N ALA A 78 -6.72 -9.38 3.93
CA ALA A 78 -7.80 -9.12 4.87
C ALA A 78 -7.45 -8.23 6.09
N GLN A 79 -6.37 -7.43 6.02
CA GLN A 79 -5.96 -6.55 7.14
C GLN A 79 -6.68 -5.21 7.13
N CYS A 80 -7.10 -4.73 5.95
CA CYS A 80 -7.67 -3.40 5.76
C CYS A 80 -9.15 -3.29 6.17
N ARG A 81 -9.50 -3.96 7.27
CA ARG A 81 -10.86 -4.10 7.78
C ARG A 81 -11.35 -2.78 8.34
N CYS A 82 -12.54 -2.39 7.93
CA CYS A 82 -13.28 -1.26 8.49
C CYS A 82 -14.76 -1.62 8.52
N ARG A 83 -15.54 -0.93 9.35
CA ARG A 83 -17.00 -1.02 9.26
C ARG A 83 -17.50 0.12 8.40
N VAL A 84 -18.41 -0.16 7.48
CA VAL A 84 -19.02 0.85 6.62
C VAL A 84 -20.50 0.89 6.90
N THR A 85 -20.91 1.81 7.77
CA THR A 85 -22.29 1.90 8.26
C THR A 85 -23.24 2.49 7.22
N ASP A 86 -22.72 3.35 6.33
CA ASP A 86 -23.49 3.93 5.23
C ASP A 86 -22.63 4.16 3.98
N GLY A 87 -23.25 4.11 2.80
CA GLY A 87 -22.61 4.47 1.53
C GLY A 87 -21.72 3.40 0.87
N GLY A 88 -21.40 2.30 1.55
CA GLY A 88 -20.45 1.27 1.08
C GLY A 88 -20.96 0.23 0.07
N GLY A 89 -22.26 0.23 -0.24
CA GLY A 89 -22.89 -0.79 -1.08
C GLY A 89 -22.85 -2.20 -0.47
N SER A 90 -23.09 -3.23 -1.29
CA SER A 90 -23.03 -4.64 -0.86
C SER A 90 -21.60 -5.17 -0.80
N ILE A 91 -21.38 -6.19 0.03
CA ILE A 91 -20.13 -6.94 0.06
C ILE A 91 -19.82 -7.55 -1.31
N LEU A 92 -18.55 -7.53 -1.71
CA LEU A 92 -18.07 -8.13 -2.94
C LEU A 92 -17.63 -9.58 -2.71
N ALA A 93 -17.69 -10.41 -3.75
CA ALA A 93 -17.22 -11.81 -3.68
C ALA A 93 -15.74 -11.93 -3.29
N THR A 94 -14.92 -10.90 -3.55
CA THR A 94 -13.51 -10.83 -3.12
C THR A 94 -13.36 -10.63 -1.61
N GLU A 95 -14.39 -10.12 -0.94
CA GLU A 95 -14.42 -9.85 0.50
C GLU A 95 -15.10 -10.98 1.28
N GLU A 96 -16.13 -11.62 0.71
CA GLU A 96 -16.98 -12.61 1.38
C GLU A 96 -16.19 -13.75 2.06
N GLY A 97 -15.12 -14.22 1.43
CA GLY A 97 -14.29 -15.30 1.97
C GLY A 97 -13.49 -14.91 3.23
N HIS A 98 -13.40 -13.62 3.54
CA HIS A 98 -12.61 -13.09 4.66
C HIS A 98 -13.44 -12.73 5.89
N PHE A 99 -14.78 -12.77 5.78
CA PHE A 99 -15.69 -12.40 6.86
C PHE A 99 -16.69 -13.52 7.17
N THR A 100 -17.04 -13.64 8.44
CA THR A 100 -18.14 -14.49 8.90
C THR A 100 -19.49 -13.84 8.60
N ARG A 101 -20.58 -14.62 8.58
CA ARG A 101 -21.93 -14.08 8.37
C ARG A 101 -22.33 -13.02 9.40
N GLY A 102 -21.86 -13.13 10.65
CA GLY A 102 -22.10 -12.13 11.68
C GLY A 102 -21.40 -10.80 11.35
N GLU A 103 -20.13 -10.87 10.96
CA GLU A 103 -19.36 -9.68 10.57
C GLU A 103 -19.94 -9.01 9.31
N ILE A 104 -20.43 -9.78 8.35
CA ILE A 104 -21.13 -9.23 7.19
C ILE A 104 -22.42 -8.51 7.63
N GLY A 105 -23.15 -9.05 8.60
CA GLY A 105 -24.33 -8.40 9.19
C GLY A 105 -23.99 -7.11 9.94
N ASP A 106 -22.80 -7.03 10.54
CA ASP A 106 -22.28 -5.84 11.24
C ASP A 106 -21.59 -4.83 10.32
N ASN A 107 -21.76 -4.99 8.99
CA ASN A 107 -21.21 -4.15 7.93
C ASN A 107 -19.68 -4.07 7.87
N TRP A 108 -18.99 -5.16 8.21
CA TRP A 108 -17.55 -5.26 8.00
C TRP A 108 -17.19 -5.37 6.52
N ARG A 109 -16.20 -4.60 6.10
CA ARG A 109 -15.74 -4.49 4.72
C ARG A 109 -14.22 -4.41 4.64
N LEU A 110 -13.66 -4.72 3.47
CA LEU A 110 -12.27 -4.42 3.14
C LEU A 110 -12.20 -3.04 2.49
N SER A 111 -11.62 -2.06 3.19
CA SER A 111 -11.46 -0.69 2.69
C SER A 111 -10.76 -0.62 1.32
N CYS A 112 -9.88 -1.57 0.98
CA CYS A 112 -9.25 -1.56 -0.34
C CYS A 112 -10.18 -1.96 -1.49
N GLN A 113 -11.27 -2.65 -1.20
CA GLN A 113 -12.24 -3.09 -2.20
C GLN A 113 -13.43 -2.13 -2.33
N VAL A 114 -13.78 -1.44 -1.24
CA VAL A 114 -14.86 -0.42 -1.23
C VAL A 114 -14.50 0.75 -2.14
N ALA A 115 -15.40 1.09 -3.06
CA ALA A 115 -15.26 2.22 -3.97
C ALA A 115 -15.97 3.47 -3.41
N VAL A 116 -15.28 4.60 -3.42
CA VAL A 116 -15.78 5.87 -2.91
C VAL A 116 -16.58 6.57 -4.02
N LYS A 117 -17.90 6.39 -4.04
CA LYS A 117 -18.80 6.95 -5.09
C LYS A 117 -19.84 7.94 -4.57
N GLN A 118 -20.12 7.88 -3.28
CA GLN A 118 -21.12 8.67 -2.57
C GLN A 118 -20.60 8.88 -1.15
N ASP A 119 -21.30 9.72 -0.38
CA ASP A 119 -20.95 9.96 1.02
C ASP A 119 -20.92 8.64 1.80
N LEU A 120 -19.92 8.50 2.67
CA LEU A 120 -19.65 7.28 3.41
C LEU A 120 -19.60 7.57 4.90
N LYS A 121 -20.12 6.64 5.70
CA LYS A 121 -19.88 6.61 7.13
C LYS A 121 -19.09 5.35 7.46
N ILE A 122 -17.94 5.54 8.09
CA ILE A 122 -17.03 4.45 8.40
C ILE A 122 -16.60 4.49 9.85
N GLU A 123 -16.35 3.30 10.39
CA GLU A 123 -15.66 3.13 11.67
C GLU A 123 -14.33 2.42 11.43
N VAL A 124 -13.26 3.02 11.96
CA VAL A 124 -11.89 2.54 11.86
C VAL A 124 -11.27 2.47 13.26
N PRO A 125 -10.34 1.52 13.51
CA PRO A 125 -9.59 1.49 14.76
C PRO A 125 -8.90 2.82 15.03
N GLU A 126 -8.83 3.25 16.29
CA GLU A 126 -8.15 4.50 16.66
C GLU A 126 -6.66 4.47 16.30
N ASP A 127 -6.02 3.29 16.33
CA ASP A 127 -4.62 3.08 15.92
C ASP A 127 -4.37 3.43 14.44
N ALA A 128 -5.41 3.46 13.60
CA ALA A 128 -5.30 3.85 12.19
C ALA A 128 -5.29 5.39 12.01
N LEU A 129 -5.60 6.14 13.07
CA LEU A 129 -5.62 7.59 13.09
C LEU A 129 -4.27 8.11 13.60
N GLY A 130 -3.64 9.03 12.86
CA GLY A 130 -2.42 9.69 13.32
C GLY A 130 -1.11 8.92 13.06
N VAL A 131 -1.10 8.02 12.08
CA VAL A 131 0.15 7.38 11.63
C VAL A 131 1.09 8.45 11.10
N GLN A 132 2.28 8.52 11.68
CA GLN A 132 3.32 9.45 11.29
C GLN A 132 4.30 8.75 10.34
N ARG A 133 4.87 9.53 9.43
CA ARG A 133 5.96 9.10 8.57
C ARG A 133 7.25 9.69 9.11
N TRP A 134 8.25 8.84 9.32
CA TRP A 134 9.58 9.24 9.76
C TRP A 134 10.61 8.83 8.73
N GLU A 135 11.66 9.62 8.60
CA GLU A 135 12.90 9.23 7.95
C GLU A 135 13.87 8.84 9.06
N CYS A 136 14.34 7.59 9.03
CA CYS A 136 15.23 7.03 10.04
C CYS A 136 16.64 6.85 9.45
N GLU A 137 17.65 6.86 10.33
CA GLU A 137 19.03 6.57 9.95
C GLU A 137 19.38 5.13 10.32
N VAL A 138 20.05 4.41 9.44
CA VAL A 138 20.51 3.04 9.68
C VAL A 138 21.69 3.08 10.67
N GLU A 139 21.50 2.50 11.85
CA GLU A 139 22.55 2.37 12.87
C GLU A 139 23.43 1.14 12.63
N SER A 140 22.79 0.00 12.35
CA SER A 140 23.45 -1.25 11.96
C SER A 140 22.52 -2.12 11.09
N ASN A 141 23.12 -3.03 10.34
CA ASN A 141 22.41 -3.96 9.44
C ASN A 141 23.20 -5.26 9.33
N ASP A 142 23.42 -5.92 10.46
CA ASP A 142 24.29 -7.10 10.54
C ASP A 142 23.51 -8.39 10.23
N ASN A 143 24.16 -9.41 9.68
CA ASN A 143 23.51 -10.72 9.58
C ASN A 143 23.42 -11.37 10.96
N VAL A 144 22.25 -11.97 11.22
CA VAL A 144 22.00 -12.85 12.37
C VAL A 144 21.77 -14.30 11.94
N ALA A 145 21.65 -14.52 10.63
CA ALA A 145 21.63 -15.83 9.98
C ALA A 145 22.03 -15.70 8.50
N SER A 146 22.19 -16.81 7.79
CA SER A 146 22.54 -16.85 6.36
C SER A 146 21.69 -15.90 5.51
N MET A 147 20.38 -15.86 5.78
CA MET A 147 19.41 -15.08 5.00
C MET A 147 18.62 -14.06 5.85
N ILE A 148 19.10 -13.70 7.03
CA ILE A 148 18.39 -12.76 7.92
C ILE A 148 19.36 -11.68 8.39
N LYS A 149 18.98 -10.41 8.20
CA LYS A 149 19.69 -9.26 8.74
C LYS A 149 18.87 -8.59 9.82
N GLU A 150 19.55 -8.17 10.89
CA GLU A 150 18.99 -7.32 11.94
C GLU A 150 19.21 -5.86 11.53
N LEU A 151 18.16 -5.23 11.04
CA LEU A 151 18.16 -3.81 10.70
C LEU A 151 17.79 -3.00 11.93
N ASN A 152 18.73 -2.19 12.40
CA ASN A 152 18.54 -1.27 13.51
C ASN A 152 18.46 0.16 12.96
N LEU A 153 17.30 0.79 13.14
CA LEU A 153 17.02 2.15 12.69
C LEU A 153 16.97 3.10 13.88
N LYS A 154 17.69 4.21 13.78
CA LYS A 154 17.63 5.31 14.71
C LYS A 154 16.50 6.26 14.33
N LEU A 155 15.59 6.48 15.28
CA LEU A 155 14.49 7.44 15.13
C LEU A 155 15.01 8.89 15.21
N PRO A 156 14.36 9.84 14.51
CA PRO A 156 14.70 11.26 14.61
C PRO A 156 14.42 11.81 16.03
N GLU A 157 15.17 12.84 16.43
CA GLU A 157 15.03 13.44 17.77
C GLU A 157 13.60 13.92 18.02
N GLY A 158 12.99 13.42 19.10
CA GLY A 158 11.62 13.77 19.51
C GLY A 158 10.51 12.87 18.95
N ALA A 159 10.83 11.89 18.09
CA ALA A 159 9.88 10.85 17.70
C ALA A 159 9.77 9.77 18.78
N ASP A 160 8.56 9.55 19.30
CA ASP A 160 8.22 8.42 20.14
C ASP A 160 7.19 7.55 19.41
N VAL A 161 7.52 6.28 19.22
CA VAL A 161 6.62 5.32 18.58
C VAL A 161 5.90 4.61 19.72
N ASP A 162 4.69 5.05 20.05
CA ASP A 162 3.85 4.38 21.03
C ASP A 162 3.23 3.12 20.41
N PHE A 163 4.04 2.06 20.29
CA PHE A 163 3.61 0.78 19.75
C PHE A 163 3.40 -0.26 20.84
N ARG A 164 2.61 -1.29 20.53
CA ARG A 164 2.47 -2.48 21.37
C ARG A 164 3.27 -3.64 20.78
N ALA A 165 3.88 -4.45 21.64
CA ALA A 165 4.62 -5.64 21.19
C ALA A 165 3.73 -6.53 20.30
N GLY A 166 4.29 -6.97 19.18
CA GLY A 166 3.55 -7.66 18.11
C GLY A 166 3.03 -6.73 16.99
N GLY A 167 3.20 -5.42 17.14
CA GLY A 167 2.96 -4.45 16.07
C GLY A 167 3.96 -4.56 14.91
N TYR A 168 3.64 -3.87 13.82
CA TYR A 168 4.50 -3.73 12.65
C TYR A 168 4.50 -2.28 12.18
N VAL A 169 5.57 -1.88 11.47
CA VAL A 169 5.62 -0.63 10.71
C VAL A 169 5.76 -0.96 9.22
N GLN A 170 5.50 0.04 8.40
CA GLN A 170 5.68 -0.05 6.95
C GLN A 170 6.97 0.65 6.56
N LEU A 171 7.88 -0.09 5.94
CA LEU A 171 9.05 0.50 5.28
C LEU A 171 8.66 0.88 3.86
N GLU A 172 9.18 2.01 3.40
CA GLU A 172 9.01 2.53 2.04
C GLU A 172 10.37 2.62 1.38
N ILE A 173 10.50 2.11 0.15
CA ILE A 173 11.75 2.20 -0.60
C ILE A 173 11.54 2.94 -1.93
N PRO A 174 12.51 3.77 -2.35
CA PRO A 174 12.48 4.41 -3.65
C PRO A 174 12.78 3.40 -4.78
N PRO A 175 12.51 3.76 -6.05
CA PRO A 175 12.99 3.01 -7.20
C PRO A 175 14.50 2.83 -7.15
N TYR A 176 14.98 1.62 -7.41
CA TYR A 176 16.40 1.30 -7.35
C TYR A 176 16.79 0.19 -8.34
N LYS A 177 18.09 0.09 -8.59
CA LYS A 177 18.72 -1.01 -9.31
C LYS A 177 20.05 -1.35 -8.65
N MET A 178 20.25 -2.61 -8.30
CA MET A 178 21.48 -3.08 -7.65
C MET A 178 21.75 -4.55 -7.98
N ASP A 179 22.99 -4.95 -7.77
CA ASP A 179 23.45 -6.33 -7.82
C ASP A 179 23.56 -6.88 -6.38
N TRP A 180 23.23 -8.15 -6.16
CA TRP A 180 23.33 -8.77 -4.83
C TRP A 180 24.78 -8.90 -4.35
N SER A 181 25.75 -8.81 -5.25
CA SER A 181 27.18 -8.72 -4.91
C SER A 181 27.56 -7.48 -4.08
N THR A 182 26.70 -6.46 -4.01
CA THR A 182 26.97 -5.28 -3.17
C THR A 182 26.50 -5.43 -1.72
N ILE A 183 25.70 -6.47 -1.44
CA ILE A 183 25.18 -6.77 -0.11
C ILE A 183 26.34 -7.21 0.79
N ASP A 184 26.46 -6.55 1.94
CA ASP A 184 27.45 -6.94 2.94
C ASP A 184 26.95 -8.16 3.72
N VAL A 185 27.71 -9.25 3.68
CA VAL A 185 27.42 -10.53 4.37
C VAL A 185 28.66 -10.92 5.15
N GLN A 186 28.49 -11.11 6.46
CA GLN A 186 29.54 -11.53 7.39
C GLN A 186 30.08 -12.92 6.99
N ASP A 187 31.37 -13.13 7.17
CA ASP A 187 32.09 -14.33 6.69
C ASP A 187 31.47 -15.65 7.16
N GLU A 188 30.91 -15.69 8.38
CA GLU A 188 30.27 -16.87 8.96
C GLU A 188 28.97 -17.30 8.23
N TYR A 189 28.38 -16.42 7.43
CA TYR A 189 27.11 -16.64 6.72
C TYR A 189 27.26 -16.77 5.20
N ARG A 190 28.49 -16.71 4.68
CA ARG A 190 28.75 -16.73 3.22
C ARG A 190 28.62 -18.10 2.58
N GLU A 191 28.76 -19.19 3.33
CA GLU A 191 28.76 -20.55 2.78
C GLU A 191 27.53 -20.85 1.92
N ASP A 192 26.33 -20.50 2.39
CA ASP A 192 25.10 -20.66 1.62
C ASP A 192 25.06 -19.74 0.39
N TRP A 193 25.58 -18.52 0.51
CA TRP A 193 25.62 -17.57 -0.60
C TRP A 193 26.54 -18.03 -1.74
N ASP A 194 27.69 -18.59 -1.39
CA ASP A 194 28.65 -19.17 -2.32
C ASP A 194 28.10 -20.45 -2.96
N THR A 195 27.49 -21.32 -2.15
CA THR A 195 26.95 -22.62 -2.61
C THR A 195 25.83 -22.45 -3.64
N PHE A 196 24.93 -21.50 -3.42
CA PHE A 196 23.79 -21.25 -4.30
C PHE A 196 24.04 -20.11 -5.31
N ASN A 197 25.24 -19.52 -5.29
CA ASN A 197 25.67 -18.44 -6.16
C ASN A 197 24.68 -17.26 -6.18
N PHE A 198 24.25 -16.81 -5.00
CA PHE A 198 23.30 -15.70 -4.88
C PHE A 198 23.89 -14.35 -5.30
N TRP A 199 25.22 -14.26 -5.42
CA TRP A 199 25.96 -13.07 -5.82
C TRP A 199 25.61 -12.57 -7.23
N ASP A 200 25.19 -13.46 -8.12
CA ASP A 200 24.82 -13.13 -9.52
C ASP A 200 23.41 -12.54 -9.66
N LEU A 201 22.63 -12.52 -8.58
CA LEU A 201 21.26 -11.99 -8.61
C LEU A 201 21.26 -10.47 -8.76
N LYS A 202 20.24 -9.98 -9.48
CA LYS A 202 20.03 -8.54 -9.73
C LYS A 202 18.62 -8.17 -9.33
N SER A 203 18.48 -7.03 -8.66
CA SER A 203 17.18 -6.51 -8.25
C SER A 203 16.95 -5.14 -8.86
N GLU A 204 15.81 -4.98 -9.53
CA GLU A 204 15.36 -3.72 -10.12
C GLU A 204 13.91 -3.47 -9.74
N VAL A 205 13.64 -2.31 -9.16
CA VAL A 205 12.31 -1.88 -8.75
C VAL A 205 12.08 -0.48 -9.33
N LYS A 206 11.00 -0.32 -10.10
CA LYS A 206 10.73 0.91 -10.86
C LYS A 206 9.81 1.89 -10.15
N GLU A 207 9.12 1.44 -9.12
CA GLU A 207 8.09 2.20 -8.41
C GLU A 207 8.36 2.16 -6.91
N THR A 208 7.94 3.21 -6.21
CA THR A 208 7.99 3.25 -4.75
C THR A 208 7.23 2.07 -4.18
N THR A 209 7.91 1.26 -3.36
CA THR A 209 7.36 0.00 -2.84
C THR A 209 7.29 0.06 -1.33
N ILE A 210 6.13 -0.33 -0.78
CA ILE A 210 5.89 -0.34 0.67
C ILE A 210 5.63 -1.77 1.13
N ARG A 211 6.23 -2.18 2.26
CA ARG A 211 5.98 -3.49 2.89
C ARG A 211 6.01 -3.37 4.41
N ALA A 212 5.21 -4.22 5.06
CA ALA A 212 5.13 -4.30 6.51
C ALA A 212 6.24 -5.18 7.09
N TYR A 213 6.85 -4.74 8.18
CA TYR A 213 7.83 -5.48 8.98
C TYR A 213 7.51 -5.34 10.46
N SER A 214 7.50 -6.47 11.17
CA SER A 214 7.27 -6.51 12.61
C SER A 214 8.44 -5.92 13.37
N MET A 215 8.17 -5.13 14.40
CA MET A 215 9.21 -4.64 15.30
C MET A 215 9.73 -5.80 16.15
N ALA A 216 11.05 -5.93 16.22
CA ALA A 216 11.75 -6.89 17.07
C ALA A 216 12.04 -6.31 18.47
N ASN A 217 12.08 -4.98 18.62
CA ASN A 217 12.22 -4.31 19.91
C ASN A 217 10.90 -4.22 20.68
N TYR A 218 10.98 -4.05 22.00
CA TYR A 218 9.81 -3.80 22.85
C TYR A 218 9.63 -2.30 23.14
N PRO A 219 8.45 -1.85 23.60
CA PRO A 219 8.11 -0.42 23.63
C PRO A 219 8.99 0.48 24.51
N GLU A 220 9.73 -0.06 25.49
CA GLU A 220 10.63 0.77 26.32
C GLU A 220 12.04 0.92 25.73
N GLU A 221 12.37 0.23 24.63
CA GLU A 221 13.57 0.50 23.83
C GLU A 221 13.33 1.73 22.95
N LYS A 222 13.37 2.90 23.59
CA LYS A 222 13.10 4.19 22.94
C LYS A 222 14.23 4.62 22.00
N GLY A 223 13.87 5.34 20.94
CA GLY A 223 14.81 5.93 19.99
C GLY A 223 15.36 4.98 18.92
N ILE A 224 14.97 3.71 18.97
CA ILE A 224 15.40 2.68 18.02
C ILE A 224 14.19 1.86 17.52
N LEU A 225 14.24 1.42 16.28
CA LEU A 225 13.38 0.37 15.74
C LEU A 225 14.25 -0.76 15.21
N LYS A 226 13.97 -1.99 15.66
CA LYS A 226 14.72 -3.18 15.28
C LYS A 226 13.88 -4.08 14.40
N PHE A 227 14.46 -4.66 13.37
CA PHE A 227 13.76 -5.57 12.45
C PHE A 227 14.62 -6.78 12.10
N ASN A 228 13.99 -7.95 12.06
CA ASN A 228 14.60 -9.16 11.51
C ASN A 228 14.07 -9.39 10.09
N ILE A 229 14.87 -9.07 9.09
CA ILE A 229 14.44 -9.05 7.70
C ILE A 229 15.10 -10.17 6.93
N ARG A 230 14.27 -11.09 6.43
CA ARG A 230 14.73 -12.19 5.59
C ARG A 230 15.04 -11.69 4.17
N VAL A 231 16.28 -11.89 3.72
CA VAL A 231 16.67 -11.72 2.33
C VAL A 231 15.98 -12.81 1.49
N SER A 232 15.16 -12.40 0.52
CA SER A 232 14.30 -13.31 -0.22
C SER A 232 14.83 -13.57 -1.63
N PRO A 233 15.60 -14.66 -1.85
CA PRO A 233 15.98 -15.08 -3.19
C PRO A 233 14.75 -15.63 -3.94
N PRO A 234 14.84 -15.75 -5.28
CA PRO A 234 13.81 -16.44 -6.05
C PRO A 234 13.55 -17.85 -5.49
N PRO A 235 12.28 -18.33 -5.47
CA PRO A 235 11.99 -19.68 -5.01
C PRO A 235 12.77 -20.72 -5.81
N LEU A 236 13.27 -21.75 -5.13
CA LEU A 236 14.01 -22.84 -5.76
C LEU A 236 13.23 -23.41 -6.93
N ARG A 237 13.92 -23.69 -8.05
CA ARG A 237 13.36 -24.18 -9.32
C ARG A 237 12.55 -23.16 -10.13
N THR A 238 12.70 -21.86 -9.83
CA THR A 238 12.09 -20.76 -10.58
C THR A 238 13.18 -19.75 -10.95
N ASN A 239 13.90 -20.02 -12.04
CA ASN A 239 15.07 -19.21 -12.43
C ASN A 239 14.70 -17.85 -13.05
N ASP A 240 13.45 -17.67 -13.46
CA ASP A 240 12.99 -16.48 -14.18
C ASP A 240 12.32 -15.43 -13.27
N LEU A 241 12.17 -15.72 -11.98
CA LEU A 241 11.55 -14.80 -11.03
C LEU A 241 12.59 -13.84 -10.44
N PRO A 242 12.25 -12.55 -10.30
CA PRO A 242 13.15 -11.59 -9.67
C PRO A 242 13.28 -11.88 -8.16
N PRO A 243 14.41 -11.47 -7.55
CA PRO A 243 14.56 -11.48 -6.09
C PRO A 243 13.56 -10.53 -5.41
N GLY A 244 13.42 -10.66 -4.09
CA GLY A 244 12.50 -9.84 -3.30
C GLY A 244 12.79 -8.35 -3.40
N ALA A 245 11.82 -7.58 -3.92
CA ALA A 245 11.92 -6.15 -4.16
C ALA A 245 12.33 -5.33 -2.91
N MET A 246 11.65 -5.53 -1.79
CA MET A 246 11.96 -4.79 -0.56
C MET A 246 13.19 -5.34 0.16
N THR A 247 13.26 -6.67 0.27
CA THR A 247 14.30 -7.33 1.05
C THR A 247 15.69 -7.17 0.46
N SER A 248 15.82 -7.08 -0.87
CA SER A 248 17.11 -6.84 -1.53
C SER A 248 17.65 -5.44 -1.22
N TYR A 249 16.77 -4.42 -1.25
CA TYR A 249 17.16 -3.04 -0.94
C TYR A 249 17.59 -2.91 0.52
N VAL A 250 16.75 -3.40 1.44
CA VAL A 250 17.03 -3.33 2.88
C VAL A 250 18.29 -4.09 3.24
N ALA A 251 18.57 -5.23 2.59
CA ALA A 251 19.79 -5.98 2.85
C ALA A 251 21.07 -5.23 2.46
N ASN A 252 20.98 -4.29 1.52
CA ASN A 252 22.11 -3.50 1.03
C ASN A 252 22.34 -2.19 1.80
N LEU A 253 21.43 -1.82 2.70
CA LEU A 253 21.58 -0.63 3.51
C LEU A 253 22.81 -0.70 4.41
N ARG A 254 23.53 0.41 4.48
CA ARG A 254 24.73 0.60 5.29
C ARG A 254 24.48 1.61 6.40
N LYS A 255 25.35 1.59 7.40
CA LYS A 255 25.33 2.58 8.47
C LYS A 255 25.37 4.00 7.92
N GLY A 256 24.42 4.83 8.35
CA GLY A 256 24.25 6.22 7.89
C GLY A 256 23.32 6.40 6.70
N ASP A 257 22.87 5.32 6.06
CA ASP A 257 21.82 5.40 5.04
C ASP A 257 20.48 5.80 5.67
N LYS A 258 19.59 6.36 4.86
CA LYS A 258 18.27 6.83 5.27
C LYS A 258 17.18 5.97 4.66
N ILE A 259 16.15 5.66 5.45
CA ILE A 259 14.95 4.92 5.04
C ILE A 259 13.70 5.43 5.75
#